data_AF-D9XPR8-F1
#
_entry.id   AF-D9XPR8-F1
#
_cell.length_a   1.000
_cell.length_b   1.000
_cell.length_c   1.000
_cell.angle_alpha   90.00
_cell.angle_beta   90.00
_cell.angle_gamma   90.00
#
_symmetry.space_group_name_H-M   'P 1'
#
loop_
_entity.id
_entity.type
_entity.pdbx_description
1 polymer ?
#
loop_
_entity_poly.entity_id
_entity_poly.type
_entity_poly.pdbx_seq_one_letter_code
_entity_poly.pdbx_strand_id
1 'polypeptide(L)' 'MTSELLDRALVEEATKKSGLVWVKGPGAAARALWHVWHEGAACVVGDGPGEQPLPGLVDRVPAYLIF' A
#
# COMPACT_ATOMS: atom_id res chain seq x y z
N MET A 1 11.35 -18.67 5.55
CA MET A 1 12.55 -17.87 5.20
C MET A 1 12.68 -17.58 3.70
N THR A 2 12.92 -18.54 2.80
CA THR A 2 13.08 -18.20 1.35
C THR A 2 11.82 -17.61 0.71
N SER A 3 10.63 -18.15 1.03
CA SER A 3 9.35 -17.62 0.54
C SER A 3 9.11 -16.18 1.00
N GLU A 4 9.28 -15.89 2.29
CA GLU A 4 9.08 -14.54 2.84
C GLU A 4 10.02 -13.51 2.22
N LEU A 5 11.26 -13.90 1.91
CA LEU A 5 12.22 -13.03 1.20
C LEU A 5 11.80 -12.80 -0.26
N LEU A 6 11.27 -13.82 -0.94
CA LEU A 6 10.72 -13.70 -2.28
C LEU A 6 9.46 -12.82 -2.30
N ASP A 7 8.55 -13.00 -1.34
CA ASP A 7 7.33 -12.20 -1.21
C ASP A 7 7.67 -10.72 -0.98
N ARG A 8 8.65 -10.43 -0.12
CA ARG A 8 9.14 -9.07 0.08
C ARG A 8 9.77 -8.49 -1.19
N ALA A 9 10.62 -9.24 -1.87
CA ALA A 9 11.24 -8.79 -3.11
C ALA A 9 10.19 -8.50 -4.20
N LEU A 10 9.14 -9.34 -4.29
CA LEU A 10 8.02 -9.11 -5.19
C LEU A 10 7.28 -7.82 -4.84
N VAL A 11 6.98 -7.60 -3.56
CA VAL A 11 6.33 -6.36 -3.10
C VAL A 11 7.16 -5.15 -3.48
N GLU A 12 8.45 -5.15 -3.18
CA GLU A 12 9.36 -4.05 -3.49
C GLU A 12 9.44 -3.78 -5.00
N GLU A 13 9.61 -4.82 -5.82
CA GLU A 13 9.74 -4.65 -7.26
C GLU A 13 8.43 -4.19 -7.92
N ALA A 14 7.28 -4.72 -7.47
CA ALA A 14 5.98 -4.33 -7.99
C ALA A 14 5.63 -2.89 -7.59
N THR A 15 5.91 -2.49 -6.36
CA THR A 15 5.65 -1.12 -5.88
C THR A 15 6.65 -0.10 -6.43
N LYS A 16 7.89 -0.47 -6.76
CA LYS A 16 8.78 0.44 -7.52
C LYS A 16 8.28 0.71 -8.94
N LYS A 17 7.60 -0.26 -9.57
CA LYS A 17 7.17 -0.21 -10.98
C LYS A 17 5.75 0.33 -11.17
N SER A 18 4.88 0.16 -10.19
CA SER A 18 3.51 0.65 -10.21
C SER A 18 3.40 1.97 -9.43
N GLY A 19 2.61 2.92 -9.94
CA GLY A 19 2.19 4.11 -9.19
C GLY A 19 0.88 3.90 -8.41
N LEU A 20 0.31 2.69 -8.49
CA LEU A 20 -0.97 2.34 -7.89
C LEU A 20 -0.93 0.92 -7.30
N VAL A 21 -1.47 0.76 -6.10
CA VAL A 21 -1.59 -0.53 -5.42
C VAL A 21 -3.01 -0.78 -4.96
N TRP A 22 -3.38 -2.06 -4.84
CA TRP A 22 -4.61 -2.44 -4.19
C TRP A 22 -4.36 -2.75 -2.72
N VAL A 23 -5.02 -2.00 -1.85
CA VAL A 23 -4.85 -2.09 -0.39
C VAL A 23 -6.16 -2.47 0.25
N LYS A 24 -6.12 -3.44 1.18
CA LYS A 24 -7.24 -3.81 2.04
C LYS A 24 -6.90 -3.48 3.50
N GLY A 25 -7.59 -2.49 4.05
CA GLY A 25 -7.57 -2.17 5.48
C GLY A 25 -8.52 -3.07 6.29
N PRO A 26 -8.48 -3.02 7.63
CA PRO A 26 -9.35 -3.85 8.47
C PRO A 26 -10.82 -3.49 8.27
N GLY A 27 -11.67 -4.51 8.10
CA GLY A 27 -13.11 -4.33 7.94
C GLY A 27 -13.54 -3.61 6.65
N ALA A 28 -12.60 -3.31 5.74
CA ALA A 28 -12.87 -2.61 4.49
C ALA A 28 -12.69 -3.53 3.26
N ALA A 29 -13.35 -3.18 2.16
CA ALA A 29 -13.06 -3.73 0.86
C ALA A 29 -11.68 -3.26 0.37
N ALA A 30 -11.05 -4.04 -0.51
CA ALA A 30 -9.84 -3.60 -1.17
C ALA A 30 -10.11 -2.38 -2.07
N ARG A 31 -9.21 -1.41 -2.07
CA ARG A 31 -9.30 -0.22 -2.91
C ARG A 31 -7.96 0.10 -3.56
N ALA A 32 -8.03 0.70 -4.73
CA ALA A 32 -6.87 1.23 -5.43
C ALA A 32 -6.39 2.51 -4.72
N LEU A 33 -5.09 2.59 -4.40
CA LEU A 33 -4.45 3.74 -3.79
C LEU A 33 -3.25 4.19 -4.63
N TRP A 34 -3.16 5.50 -4.83
CA TRP A 34 -1.97 6.12 -5.40
C TRP A 34 -0.86 6.13 -4.35
N HIS A 35 0.35 5.80 -4.76
CA HIS A 35 1.49 5.80 -3.87
C HIS A 35 2.77 6.20 -4.60
N VAL A 36 3.80 6.49 -3.82
CA VAL A 36 5.18 6.62 -4.28
C VAL A 36 6.04 5.60 -3.54
N TRP A 37 6.99 4.97 -4.23
CA TRP A 37 8.05 4.24 -3.55
C TRP A 37 9.10 5.21 -3.04
N HIS A 38 9.30 5.28 -1.72
CA HIS A 38 10.24 6.19 -1.09
C HIS A 38 10.90 5.52 0.11
N GLU A 39 12.23 5.55 0.18
CA GLU A 39 13.02 5.05 1.33
C GLU A 39 12.62 3.65 1.82
N GLY A 40 12.35 2.73 0.90
CA GLY A 40 12.00 1.34 1.24
C GLY A 40 10.53 1.11 1.59
N ALA A 41 9.65 2.08 1.35
CA ALA A 41 8.22 1.99 1.65
C ALA A 41 7.35 2.50 0.50
N ALA A 42 6.12 1.98 0.42
CA ALA A 42 5.05 2.59 -0.36
C ALA A 42 4.38 3.68 0.50
N CYS A 43 4.64 4.95 0.18
CA CYS A 43 4.06 6.09 0.86
C CYS A 43 2.79 6.55 0.14
N VAL A 44 1.72 6.76 0.91
CA VAL A 44 0.43 7.29 0.44
C VAL A 44 0.20 8.67 1.05
N VAL A 45 -0.47 9.55 0.31
CA VAL A 45 -0.91 10.88 0.76
C VAL A 45 -2.39 11.02 0.43
N GLY A 46 -3.19 11.50 1.37
CA GLY A 46 -4.63 11.59 1.21
C GLY A 46 -5.35 12.20 2.42
N ASP A 47 -6.68 12.17 2.38
CA ASP A 47 -7.61 12.79 3.32
C ASP A 47 -7.57 14.34 3.38
N GLY A 48 -6.78 15.02 2.54
CA GLY A 48 -6.89 16.46 2.30
C GLY A 48 -7.97 16.84 1.27
N PRO A 49 -8.31 18.15 1.14
CA PRO A 49 -9.29 18.63 0.17
C PRO A 49 -8.92 18.28 -1.28
N GLY A 50 -9.76 17.48 -1.95
CA GLY A 50 -9.53 17.03 -3.32
C GLY A 50 -8.52 15.87 -3.45
N GLU A 51 -7.99 15.38 -2.33
CA GLU A 51 -7.10 14.24 -2.30
C GLU A 51 -7.88 12.92 -2.23
N GLN A 52 -7.18 11.81 -2.43
CA GLN A 52 -7.77 10.49 -2.29
C GLN A 52 -8.19 10.24 -0.84
N PRO A 53 -9.45 9.84 -0.56
CA PRO A 53 -9.86 9.47 0.78
C PRO A 53 -9.16 8.19 1.26
N LEU A 54 -8.68 8.19 2.50
CA LEU A 54 -7.98 7.07 3.13
C LEU A 54 -8.70 6.49 4.38
N PRO A 55 -10.04 6.33 4.39
CA PRO A 55 -10.75 5.88 5.59
C PRO A 55 -10.24 4.51 6.07
N GLY A 56 -9.98 4.40 7.37
CA GLY A 56 -9.51 3.16 8.00
C GLY A 56 -8.00 2.88 7.85
N LEU A 57 -7.24 3.71 7.13
CA LEU A 57 -5.78 3.69 7.16
C LEU A 57 -5.27 4.70 8.19
N VAL A 58 -5.41 4.32 9.45
CA VAL A 58 -4.92 5.11 10.59
C VAL A 58 -3.59 4.57 11.09
N ASP A 59 -2.91 5.34 11.93
CA ASP A 59 -1.59 4.97 12.45
C ASP A 59 -1.59 3.56 13.08
N ARG A 60 -0.54 2.80 12.77
CA ARG A 60 -0.29 1.42 13.26
C ARG A 60 -1.37 0.39 12.95
N VAL A 61 -2.27 0.65 12.01
CA VAL A 61 -3.25 -0.34 11.57
C VAL A 61 -2.67 -1.24 10.47
N PRO A 62 -2.80 -2.57 10.58
CA PRO A 62 -2.34 -3.46 9.52
C PRO A 62 -3.17 -3.27 8.25
N ALA A 63 -2.50 -3.31 7.11
CA ALA A 63 -3.10 -3.30 5.80
C ALA A 63 -2.41 -4.33 4.90
N TYR A 64 -3.17 -4.88 3.95
CA TYR A 64 -2.69 -5.92 3.05
C TYR A 64 -2.60 -5.38 1.63
N LEU A 65 -1.47 -5.60 0.97
CA LEU A 65 -1.35 -5.44 -0.46
C LEU A 65 -1.97 -6.64 -1.16
N ILE A 66 -2.71 -6.38 -2.22
CA ILE A 66 -3.26 -7.40 -3.10
C ILE A 66 -2.52 -7.32 -4.42
N PHE A 67 -1.80 -8.39 -4.75
CA PHE A 67 -1.14 -8.61 -6.04
C PHE A 67 -2.00 -9.53 -6.91
#